data_AF-A0A4P9YSI2-F1
#
_entry.id   AF-A0A4P9YSI2-F1
#
_cell.length_a   1.000
_cell.length_b   1.000
_cell.length_c   1.000
_cell.angle_alpha   90.00
_cell.angle_beta   90.00
_cell.angle_gamma   90.00
#
_symmetry.space_group_name_H-M   'P 1'
#
loop_
_entity.id
_entity.type
_entity.pdbx_description
1 polymer ?
#
loop_
_entity_poly.entity_id
_entity_poly.type
_entity_poly.pdbx_seq_one_letter_code
_entity_poly.pdbx_strand_id
1 'polypeptide(L)'
;CSICKIRKGACVQCCHKFCFTAFHVTCARKARYYMKMKDLLNVDDMRVYCARHQPDEHEAKNGGGGGDDEQADVAKAARAHSHHFLTRAPMVPAYIGHRILQGLQVQMGHRSQFVKHMCKYWALKREMRRGAPLLKRLHLEPWTAYASAQTESDKEKAEKYASLVYLRADLEKIRLLTEMIRRREREKLRLAQLRHRYFEIVAFPLQLLMRQVIDTIQR
;
A
#
# COMPACT_ATOMS: atom_id res chain seq x y z
N CYS A 1 5.77 10.76 -27.41
CA CYS A 1 6.02 9.32 -27.70
C CYS A 1 6.34 9.13 -29.18
N SER A 2 7.47 8.47 -29.49
CA SER A 2 7.92 8.21 -30.87
C SER A 2 7.03 7.22 -31.62
N ILE A 3 6.31 6.35 -30.89
CA ILE A 3 5.44 5.30 -31.42
C ILE A 3 4.04 5.85 -31.76
N CYS A 4 3.30 6.35 -30.77
CA CYS A 4 1.90 6.77 -30.97
C CYS A 4 1.70 8.24 -31.36
N LYS A 5 2.77 9.04 -31.41
CA LYS A 5 2.75 10.49 -31.72
C LYS A 5 1.87 11.40 -30.83
N ILE A 6 1.24 10.85 -29.79
CA ILE A 6 0.43 11.60 -28.82
C ILE A 6 1.34 12.22 -27.73
N ARG A 7 1.02 13.45 -27.30
CA ARG A 7 1.73 14.25 -26.27
C ARG A 7 1.16 14.11 -24.84
N LYS A 8 0.44 13.02 -24.54
CA LYS A 8 -0.18 12.76 -23.23
C LYS A 8 0.52 11.59 -22.54
N GLY A 9 0.89 11.76 -21.27
CA GLY A 9 1.53 10.74 -20.43
C GLY A 9 3.05 10.90 -20.30
N ALA A 10 3.67 10.07 -19.44
CA ALA A 10 5.11 10.06 -19.21
C ALA A 10 5.83 9.13 -20.22
N CYS A 11 6.85 9.66 -20.91
CA CYS A 11 7.70 8.87 -21.79
C CYS A 11 8.96 8.39 -21.06
N VAL A 12 9.40 7.17 -21.38
CA VAL A 12 10.72 6.64 -21.03
C VAL A 12 11.66 6.75 -22.24
N GLN A 13 12.94 6.99 -21.99
CA GLN A 13 13.97 7.07 -23.03
C GLN A 13 14.66 5.73 -23.19
N CYS A 14 15.16 5.47 -24.40
CA CYS A 14 16.06 4.34 -24.66
C CYS A 14 17.31 4.44 -23.76
N CYS A 15 17.75 3.33 -23.18
CA CYS A 15 18.93 3.28 -22.30
C CYS A 15 20.28 3.34 -23.04
N HIS A 16 20.27 3.43 -24.37
CA HIS A 16 21.51 3.58 -25.13
C HIS A 16 21.99 5.03 -25.02
N LYS A 17 23.26 5.23 -24.63
CA LYS A 17 23.83 6.54 -24.24
C LYS A 17 23.64 7.65 -25.27
N PHE A 18 23.60 7.31 -26.55
CA PHE A 18 23.46 8.28 -27.66
C PHE A 18 22.07 8.27 -28.30
N CYS A 19 21.08 7.60 -27.70
CA CYS A 19 19.73 7.47 -28.23
C CYS A 19 18.73 8.32 -27.44
N PHE A 20 18.17 9.34 -28.09
CA PHE A 20 17.14 10.20 -27.50
C PHE A 20 15.71 9.76 -27.83
N THR A 21 15.53 8.53 -28.31
CA THR A 21 14.20 8.01 -28.68
C THR A 21 13.37 7.79 -27.41
N ALA A 22 12.25 8.52 -27.29
CA ALA A 22 11.37 8.45 -26.13
C ALA A 22 9.97 7.94 -26.48
N PHE A 23 9.44 7.02 -25.69
CA PHE A 23 8.15 6.36 -25.93
C PHE A 23 7.41 6.06 -24.62
N HIS A 24 6.10 5.84 -24.69
CA HIS A 24 5.37 5.36 -23.53
C HIS A 24 5.75 3.91 -23.24
N VAL A 25 5.81 3.54 -21.96
CA VAL A 25 6.04 2.16 -21.49
C VAL A 25 5.02 1.19 -22.13
N THR A 26 3.76 1.60 -22.21
CA THR A 26 2.69 0.83 -22.84
C THR A 26 2.86 0.71 -24.35
N CYS A 27 3.36 1.75 -25.02
CA CYS A 27 3.66 1.71 -26.46
C CYS A 27 4.84 0.79 -26.77
N ALA A 28 5.90 0.82 -25.95
CA ALA A 28 7.06 -0.07 -26.08
C ALA A 28 6.66 -1.54 -25.93
N ARG A 29 5.81 -1.85 -24.94
CA ARG A 29 5.28 -3.21 -24.71
C ARG A 29 4.45 -3.71 -25.89
N LYS A 30 3.60 -2.86 -26.47
CA LYS A 30 2.83 -3.20 -27.69
C LYS A 30 3.71 -3.41 -28.91
N ALA A 31 4.79 -2.63 -29.03
CA ALA A 31 5.76 -2.71 -30.11
C ALA A 31 6.86 -3.77 -29.89
N ARG A 32 6.76 -4.58 -28.83
CA ARG A 32 7.71 -5.66 -28.46
C ARG A 32 9.17 -5.21 -28.33
N TYR A 33 9.40 -4.00 -27.83
CA TYR A 33 10.74 -3.53 -27.51
C TYR A 33 11.33 -4.32 -26.34
N TYR A 34 12.64 -4.58 -26.36
CA TYR A 34 13.31 -5.27 -25.26
C TYR A 34 13.30 -4.44 -23.97
N MET A 35 12.85 -5.09 -22.89
CA MET A 35 12.74 -4.52 -21.56
C MET A 35 13.33 -5.53 -20.57
N LYS A 36 14.40 -5.14 -19.86
CA LYS A 36 14.95 -5.95 -18.77
C LYS A 36 14.28 -5.50 -17.47
N MET A 37 13.42 -6.36 -16.93
CA MET A 37 12.87 -6.22 -15.57
C MET A 37 13.75 -7.06 -14.65
N LYS A 38 14.26 -6.48 -13.56
CA LYS A 38 15.01 -7.23 -12.52
C LYS A 38 14.20 -7.26 -11.23
N ASP A 39 14.37 -8.34 -10.48
CA ASP A 39 13.64 -8.67 -9.26
C ASP A 39 13.67 -7.57 -8.19
N LEU A 40 12.62 -7.61 -7.36
CA LEU A 40 12.08 -6.61 -6.42
C LEU A 40 13.06 -5.98 -5.39
N LEU A 41 14.37 -6.21 -5.50
CA LEU A 41 15.39 -5.82 -4.52
C LEU A 41 16.40 -4.76 -5.03
N ASN A 42 16.46 -4.45 -6.32
CA ASN A 42 17.30 -3.37 -6.87
C ASN A 42 16.49 -2.51 -7.87
N VAL A 43 16.10 -1.30 -7.43
CA VAL A 43 15.17 -0.40 -8.14
C VAL A 43 15.81 0.35 -9.31
N ASP A 44 17.14 0.35 -9.43
CA ASP A 44 17.88 1.28 -10.31
C ASP A 44 18.31 0.74 -11.68
N ASP A 45 17.88 -0.46 -12.08
CA ASP A 45 18.35 -1.06 -13.34
C ASP A 45 17.23 -1.52 -14.29
N MET A 46 16.13 -0.74 -14.34
CA MET A 46 15.09 -0.94 -15.36
C MET A 46 15.58 -0.40 -16.71
N ARG A 47 16.03 -1.29 -17.58
CA ARG A 47 16.55 -0.92 -18.90
C ARG A 47 15.54 -1.20 -20.00
N VAL A 48 15.30 -0.20 -20.84
CA VAL A 48 14.45 -0.30 -22.03
C VAL A 48 15.20 0.18 -23.26
N TYR A 49 15.11 -0.56 -24.36
CA TYR A 49 15.79 -0.23 -25.60
C TYR A 49 14.79 -0.09 -26.74
N CYS A 50 15.05 0.83 -27.68
CA CYS A 50 14.24 0.96 -28.88
C CYS A 50 14.57 -0.17 -29.88
N ALA A 51 13.73 -0.36 -30.91
CA ALA A 51 13.97 -1.36 -31.96
C ALA A 51 15.37 -1.32 -32.61
N ARG A 52 16.04 -0.15 -32.63
CA ARG A 52 17.39 0.01 -33.19
C ARG A 52 18.53 -0.43 -32.25
N HIS A 53 18.25 -0.62 -30.96
CA HIS A 53 19.26 -0.88 -29.92
C HIS A 53 18.89 -2.10 -29.05
N GLN A 54 18.07 -3.00 -29.58
CA GLN A 54 17.73 -4.24 -28.90
C GLN A 54 18.93 -5.20 -28.95
N PRO A 55 19.37 -5.78 -27.83
CA PRO A 55 20.45 -6.77 -27.84
C PRO A 55 20.03 -8.01 -28.64
N ASP A 56 20.98 -8.57 -29.40
CA ASP A 56 20.75 -9.79 -30.18
C ASP A 56 20.47 -10.99 -29.26
N GLU A 57 19.63 -11.92 -29.72
CA GLU A 57 19.09 -13.03 -28.92
C GLU A 57 20.18 -13.93 -28.28
N HIS A 58 21.41 -13.88 -28.79
CA HIS A 58 22.58 -14.58 -28.24
C HIS A 58 23.21 -13.90 -27.01
N GLU A 59 23.04 -12.59 -26.80
CA GLU A 59 23.52 -11.89 -25.60
C GLU A 59 22.51 -11.91 -24.44
N ALA A 60 21.22 -12.15 -24.74
CA ALA A 60 20.16 -12.20 -23.74
C ALA A 60 20.22 -13.45 -22.85
N LYS A 61 20.88 -14.53 -23.32
CA LYS A 61 21.00 -15.82 -22.60
C LYS A 61 22.35 -16.02 -21.89
N ASN A 62 23.37 -15.19 -22.15
CA ASN A 62 24.71 -15.32 -21.55
C ASN A 62 24.89 -14.56 -20.22
N GLY A 63 23.79 -14.15 -19.57
CA GLY A 63 23.81 -13.43 -18.28
C GLY A 63 23.53 -14.32 -17.05
N GLY A 64 23.64 -15.64 -17.20
CA GLY A 64 23.41 -16.60 -16.12
C GLY A 64 24.54 -17.62 -16.06
N GLY A 65 25.40 -17.50 -15.05
CA GLY A 65 26.30 -18.57 -14.64
C GLY A 65 27.69 -18.09 -14.22
N GLY A 66 27.93 -18.10 -12.91
CA GLY A 66 29.25 -18.43 -12.37
C GLY A 66 30.07 -17.28 -11.79
N GLY A 67 30.06 -17.20 -10.44
CA GLY A 67 31.13 -16.61 -9.64
C GLY A 67 31.04 -15.10 -9.44
N ASP A 68 30.57 -14.67 -8.26
CA ASP A 68 31.00 -13.46 -7.54
C ASP A 68 30.25 -13.33 -6.19
N ASP A 69 30.14 -14.45 -5.45
CA ASP A 69 29.43 -14.48 -4.15
C ASP A 69 30.25 -13.94 -2.96
N GLU A 70 31.53 -13.60 -3.13
CA GLU A 70 32.36 -13.04 -2.04
C GLU A 70 32.43 -11.50 -2.02
N GLN A 71 31.89 -10.80 -3.02
CA GLN A 71 31.98 -9.32 -3.09
C GLN A 71 30.66 -8.59 -2.79
N ALA A 72 29.55 -9.33 -2.63
CA ALA A 72 28.24 -8.77 -2.28
C ALA A 72 28.13 -8.35 -0.80
N ASP A 73 28.88 -8.99 0.10
CA ASP A 73 28.82 -8.68 1.53
C ASP A 73 29.63 -7.43 1.92
N VAL A 74 30.65 -7.08 1.15
CA VAL A 74 31.37 -5.80 1.30
C VAL A 74 30.52 -4.62 0.79
N ALA A 75 29.69 -4.84 -0.24
CA ALA A 75 28.78 -3.82 -0.79
C ALA A 75 27.61 -3.46 0.15
N LYS A 76 27.23 -4.36 1.08
CA LYS A 76 26.22 -4.09 2.12
C LYS A 76 26.72 -3.09 3.17
N ALA A 77 28.02 -3.08 3.48
CA ALA A 77 28.62 -2.10 4.38
C ALA A 77 28.97 -0.77 3.66
N ALA A 78 29.30 -0.81 2.37
CA ALA A 78 29.75 0.37 1.62
C ALA A 78 28.64 1.35 1.21
N ARG A 79 27.36 0.94 1.17
CA ARG A 79 26.23 1.85 0.83
C ARG A 79 25.94 2.89 1.92
N ALA A 80 26.50 2.73 3.12
CA ALA A 80 26.46 3.75 4.16
C ALA A 80 27.42 4.93 3.90
N HIS A 81 28.31 4.80 2.90
CA HIS A 81 29.34 5.76 2.53
C HIS A 81 29.18 6.35 1.13
N SER A 82 28.07 6.11 0.43
CA SER A 82 27.81 6.84 -0.82
C SER A 82 27.54 8.31 -0.50
N HIS A 83 28.44 9.19 -0.94
CA HIS A 83 28.39 10.65 -0.76
C HIS A 83 27.19 11.33 -1.45
N HIS A 84 26.21 10.56 -1.96
CA HIS A 84 24.96 11.01 -2.54
C HIS A 84 23.73 10.73 -1.67
N PHE A 85 23.91 10.42 -0.38
CA PHE A 85 22.82 10.61 0.59
C PHE A 85 22.54 12.11 0.69
N LEU A 86 21.39 12.54 0.16
CA LEU A 86 20.91 13.92 0.18
C LEU A 86 21.20 14.55 1.55
N THR A 87 22.15 15.47 1.56
CA THR A 87 22.68 16.24 2.70
C THR A 87 21.66 17.21 3.29
N ARG A 88 20.37 16.97 3.06
CA ARG A 88 19.28 17.87 3.39
C ARG A 88 18.14 17.08 4.01
N ALA A 89 17.62 17.63 5.12
CA ALA A 89 16.38 17.19 5.75
C ALA A 89 15.31 16.86 4.68
N PRO A 90 14.71 15.66 4.70
CA PRO A 90 13.68 15.30 3.75
C PRO A 90 12.53 16.28 3.84
N MET A 91 12.15 16.87 2.70
CA MET A 91 11.05 17.82 2.65
C MET A 91 9.74 17.09 2.96
N VAL A 92 9.07 17.48 4.03
CA VAL A 92 7.75 16.94 4.38
C VAL A 92 6.71 17.60 3.46
N PRO A 93 5.98 16.84 2.62
CA PRO A 93 4.93 17.41 1.78
C PRO A 93 3.86 18.13 2.61
N ALA A 94 3.42 19.29 2.13
CA ALA A 94 2.44 20.14 2.83
C ALA A 94 1.13 19.40 3.19
N TYR A 95 0.72 18.45 2.35
CA TYR A 95 -0.44 17.59 2.58
C TYR A 95 -0.36 16.80 3.90
N ILE A 96 0.83 16.32 4.29
CA ILE A 96 1.01 15.60 5.56
C ILE A 96 0.74 16.52 6.74
N GLY A 97 1.26 17.75 6.70
CA GLY A 97 1.00 18.75 7.72
C GLY A 97 -0.50 19.08 7.83
N HIS A 98 -1.19 19.21 6.70
CA HIS A 98 -2.64 19.47 6.70
C HIS A 98 -3.44 18.31 7.32
N ARG A 99 -3.12 17.06 6.97
CA ARG A 99 -3.76 15.88 7.57
C ARG A 99 -3.57 15.80 9.07
N ILE A 100 -2.37 16.12 9.57
CA ILE A 100 -2.11 16.10 11.02
C ILE A 100 -2.90 17.21 11.71
N LEU A 101 -2.97 18.40 11.12
CA LEU A 101 -3.73 19.51 11.68
C LEU A 101 -5.23 19.17 11.82
N GLN A 102 -5.78 18.48 10.82
CA GLN A 102 -7.17 18.00 10.81
C GLN A 102 -7.42 16.86 11.81
N GLY A 103 -6.45 15.96 12.01
CA GLY A 103 -6.56 14.82 12.92
C GLY A 103 -6.28 15.13 14.39
N LEU A 104 -5.70 16.28 14.71
CA LEU A 104 -5.43 16.69 16.09
C LEU A 104 -6.74 17.02 16.81
N GLN A 105 -7.15 16.24 17.80
CA GLN A 105 -8.37 16.50 18.57
C GLN A 105 -8.16 17.41 19.80
N VAL A 106 -6.91 17.70 20.15
CA VAL A 106 -6.55 18.47 21.35
C VAL A 106 -6.72 19.96 21.12
N GLN A 107 -7.46 20.67 21.97
CA GLN A 107 -7.58 22.14 21.91
C GLN A 107 -6.27 22.80 22.35
N MET A 108 -5.65 23.58 21.47
CA MET A 108 -4.41 24.33 21.75
C MET A 108 -4.30 25.57 20.87
N GLY A 109 -3.62 26.60 21.35
CA GLY A 109 -3.26 27.77 20.55
C GLY A 109 -2.19 27.45 19.50
N HIS A 110 -2.15 28.21 18.40
CA HIS A 110 -1.11 28.13 17.36
C HIS A 110 -0.83 26.72 16.78
N ARG A 111 -1.87 25.90 16.63
CA ARG A 111 -1.82 24.52 16.11
C ARG A 111 -1.00 24.36 14.83
N SER A 112 -1.17 25.31 13.90
CA SER A 112 -0.46 25.30 12.61
C SER A 112 1.05 25.46 12.77
N GLN A 113 1.49 26.29 13.73
CA GLN A 113 2.91 26.47 14.05
C GLN A 113 3.45 25.24 14.76
N PHE A 114 2.71 24.66 15.71
CA PHE A 114 3.10 23.42 16.38
C PHE A 114 3.33 22.27 15.39
N VAL A 115 2.39 22.05 14.45
CA VAL A 115 2.52 21.02 13.42
C VAL A 115 3.74 21.27 12.52
N LYS A 116 4.02 22.52 12.14
CA LYS A 116 5.24 22.86 11.37
C LYS A 116 6.52 22.50 12.13
N HIS A 117 6.61 22.84 13.42
CA HIS A 117 7.75 22.48 14.26
C HIS A 117 7.91 20.96 14.40
N MET A 118 6.80 20.25 14.57
CA MET A 118 6.79 18.80 14.66
C MET A 118 7.26 18.15 13.34
N CYS A 119 6.75 18.60 12.18
CA CYS A 119 7.21 18.11 10.87
C CYS A 119 8.71 18.38 10.66
N LYS A 120 9.20 19.56 11.06
CA LYS A 120 10.63 19.91 11.01
C LYS A 120 11.48 18.99 11.88
N TYR A 121 11.07 18.75 13.12
CA TYR A 121 11.75 17.83 14.04
C TYR A 121 11.87 16.42 13.45
N TRP A 122 10.78 15.86 12.93
CA TRP A 122 10.78 14.50 12.38
C TRP A 122 11.57 14.38 11.07
N ALA A 123 11.62 15.43 10.26
CA ALA A 123 12.51 15.50 9.09
C ALA A 123 13.99 15.45 9.52
N LEU A 124 14.38 16.27 10.48
CA LEU A 124 15.74 16.30 11.03
C LEU A 124 16.11 14.97 11.72
N LYS A 125 15.17 14.33 12.43
CA LYS A 125 15.41 13.02 13.05
C LYS A 125 15.64 11.92 12.02
N ARG A 126 15.00 12.00 10.86
CA ARG A 126 15.21 11.08 9.74
C ARG A 126 16.54 11.33 9.04
N GLU A 127 16.95 12.59 8.92
CA GLU A 127 18.28 13.00 8.43
C GLU A 127 19.41 12.51 9.36
N MET A 128 19.25 12.65 10.67
CA MET A 128 20.19 12.11 11.68
C MET A 128 20.40 10.60 11.51
N ARG A 129 19.37 9.87 11.08
CA ARG A 129 19.43 8.44 10.77
C ARG A 129 19.85 8.12 9.34
N ARG A 130 20.38 9.10 8.59
CA ARG A 130 20.76 8.98 7.17
C ARG A 130 19.63 8.36 6.35
N GLY A 131 18.40 8.81 6.56
CA GLY A 131 17.23 8.33 5.81
C GLY A 131 16.64 6.99 6.26
N ALA A 132 17.26 6.27 7.20
CA ALA A 132 16.73 5.00 7.69
C ALA A 132 15.34 5.17 8.33
N PRO A 133 14.41 4.21 8.18
CA PRO A 133 13.08 4.26 8.77
C PRO A 133 13.12 4.52 10.28
N LEU A 134 12.23 5.41 10.74
CA LEU A 134 12.14 5.74 12.17
C LEU A 134 11.57 4.59 13.00
N LEU A 135 10.68 3.80 12.40
CA LEU A 135 10.07 2.60 12.97
C LEU A 135 10.71 1.36 12.34
N LYS A 136 11.09 0.40 13.19
CA LYS A 136 11.47 -0.94 12.71
C LYS A 136 10.23 -1.57 12.07
N ARG A 137 10.34 -1.98 10.81
CA ARG A 137 9.28 -2.76 10.16
C ARG A 137 9.18 -4.08 10.93
N LEU A 138 8.01 -4.36 11.52
CA LEU A 138 7.74 -5.69 12.07
C LEU A 138 7.74 -6.63 10.86
N HIS A 139 8.77 -7.48 10.73
CA HIS A 139 8.77 -8.53 9.72
C HIS A 139 7.73 -9.57 10.15
N LEU A 140 6.50 -9.41 9.68
CA LEU A 140 5.53 -10.50 9.64
C LEU A 140 5.96 -11.42 8.49
N GLU A 141 6.84 -12.36 8.84
CA GLU A 141 7.17 -13.64 8.21
C GLU A 141 7.73 -13.74 6.77
N PRO A 142 8.69 -14.66 6.51
CA PRO A 142 9.27 -14.97 5.19
C PRO A 142 8.47 -15.92 4.26
N TRP A 143 7.32 -16.48 4.67
CA TRP A 143 6.71 -17.61 3.94
C TRP A 143 6.21 -17.29 2.52
N THR A 144 6.04 -16.01 2.15
CA THR A 144 5.56 -15.64 0.81
C THR A 144 6.59 -15.89 -0.31
N ALA A 145 7.85 -16.18 0.02
CA ALA A 145 8.87 -16.52 -0.98
C ALA A 145 8.79 -17.99 -1.46
N TYR A 146 8.24 -18.91 -0.65
CA TYR A 146 8.19 -20.34 -0.97
C TYR A 146 6.89 -20.77 -1.69
N ALA A 147 5.84 -19.95 -1.64
CA ALA A 147 4.54 -20.29 -2.22
C ALA A 147 4.53 -20.30 -3.77
N SER A 148 5.59 -19.83 -4.42
CA SER A 148 5.65 -19.67 -5.88
C SER A 148 6.54 -20.69 -6.60
N ALA A 149 7.12 -21.67 -5.89
CA ALA A 149 8.09 -22.60 -6.47
C ALA A 149 7.50 -23.96 -6.90
N GLN A 150 6.23 -24.25 -6.62
CA GLN A 150 5.60 -25.48 -7.11
C GLN A 150 4.95 -25.22 -8.47
N THR A 151 5.55 -25.78 -9.52
CA THR A 151 4.93 -25.86 -10.85
C THR A 151 3.79 -26.87 -10.80
N GLU A 152 2.62 -26.44 -10.35
CA GLU A 152 1.42 -27.28 -10.33
C GLU A 152 1.00 -27.63 -11.77
N SER A 153 0.59 -28.90 -11.96
CA SER A 153 0.06 -29.36 -13.25
C SER A 153 -1.27 -28.68 -13.54
N ASP A 154 -1.59 -28.46 -14.82
CA ASP A 154 -2.84 -27.80 -15.21
C ASP A 154 -4.08 -28.59 -14.78
N LYS A 155 -3.96 -29.91 -14.62
CA LYS A 155 -5.02 -30.76 -14.04
C LYS A 155 -5.26 -30.44 -12.55
N GLU A 156 -4.19 -30.30 -11.77
CA GLU A 156 -4.27 -29.97 -10.34
C GLU A 156 -4.83 -28.56 -10.13
N LYS A 157 -4.47 -27.62 -11.01
CA LYS A 157 -5.05 -26.27 -11.01
C LYS A 157 -6.56 -26.30 -11.30
N ALA A 158 -7.00 -27.13 -12.25
CA ALA A 158 -8.41 -27.25 -12.60
C ALA A 158 -9.23 -27.85 -11.43
N GLU A 159 -8.70 -28.87 -10.77
CA GLU A 159 -9.33 -29.48 -9.58
C GLU A 159 -9.39 -28.49 -8.41
N LYS A 160 -8.29 -27.78 -8.13
CA LYS A 160 -8.26 -26.70 -7.12
C LYS A 160 -9.25 -25.60 -7.44
N TYR A 161 -9.33 -25.18 -8.70
CA TYR A 161 -10.29 -24.17 -9.13
C TYR A 161 -11.73 -24.64 -8.91
N ALA A 162 -12.05 -25.90 -9.23
CA ALA A 162 -13.36 -26.46 -8.94
C ALA A 162 -13.68 -26.43 -7.44
N SER A 163 -12.75 -26.85 -6.58
CA SER A 163 -12.92 -26.76 -5.12
C SER A 163 -13.12 -25.33 -4.62
N LEU A 164 -12.39 -24.36 -5.18
CA LEU A 164 -12.53 -22.94 -4.83
C LEU A 164 -13.89 -22.36 -5.24
N VAL A 165 -14.47 -22.82 -6.35
CA VAL A 165 -15.82 -22.42 -6.77
C VAL A 165 -16.87 -22.88 -5.74
N TYR A 166 -16.77 -24.13 -5.26
CA TYR A 166 -17.65 -24.63 -4.20
C TYR A 166 -17.46 -23.85 -2.89
N LEU A 167 -16.21 -23.63 -2.46
CA LEU A 167 -15.91 -22.87 -1.25
C LEU A 167 -16.49 -21.45 -1.33
N ARG A 168 -16.34 -20.78 -2.48
CA ARG A 168 -16.93 -19.45 -2.69
C ARG A 168 -18.44 -19.47 -2.55
N ALA A 169 -19.12 -20.48 -3.10
CA ALA A 169 -20.58 -20.60 -2.98
C ALA A 169 -21.01 -20.79 -1.51
N ASP A 170 -20.28 -21.61 -0.74
CA ASP A 170 -20.58 -21.81 0.68
C ASP A 170 -20.29 -20.57 1.53
N LEU A 171 -19.21 -19.85 1.24
CA LEU A 171 -18.93 -18.56 1.89
C LEU A 171 -20.03 -17.54 1.59
N GLU A 172 -20.60 -17.54 0.39
CA GLU A 172 -21.72 -16.66 0.06
C GLU A 172 -23.01 -17.06 0.81
N LYS A 173 -23.29 -18.36 0.96
CA LYS A 173 -24.39 -18.84 1.82
C LYS A 173 -24.19 -18.40 3.27
N ILE A 174 -22.98 -18.55 3.81
CA ILE A 174 -22.65 -18.11 5.17
C ILE A 174 -22.85 -16.59 5.30
N ARG A 175 -22.38 -15.81 4.33
CA ARG A 175 -22.57 -14.35 4.32
C ARG A 175 -24.05 -13.97 4.37
N LEU A 176 -24.89 -14.63 3.58
CA LEU A 176 -26.34 -14.42 3.59
C LEU A 176 -26.98 -14.81 4.92
N LEU A 177 -26.59 -15.95 5.50
CA LEU A 177 -27.05 -16.39 6.82
C LEU A 177 -26.66 -15.39 7.92
N THR A 178 -25.41 -14.92 7.92
CA THR A 178 -24.95 -13.89 8.87
C THR A 178 -25.73 -12.59 8.73
N GLU A 179 -26.06 -12.17 7.50
CA GLU A 179 -26.89 -10.98 7.28
C GLU A 179 -28.31 -11.17 7.81
N MET A 180 -28.91 -12.34 7.63
CA MET A 180 -30.23 -12.67 8.20
C MET A 180 -30.20 -12.70 9.74
N ILE A 181 -29.16 -13.29 10.34
CA ILE A 181 -28.96 -13.27 11.80
C ILE A 181 -28.84 -11.83 12.29
N ARG A 182 -28.02 -11.00 11.63
CA ARG A 182 -27.86 -9.58 11.98
C ARG A 182 -29.20 -8.83 11.95
N ARG A 183 -30.01 -9.06 10.93
CA ARG A 183 -31.37 -8.47 10.82
C ARG A 183 -32.28 -8.95 11.94
N ARG A 184 -32.28 -10.26 12.22
CA ARG A 184 -33.09 -10.86 13.30
C ARG A 184 -32.72 -10.28 14.67
N GLU A 185 -31.43 -10.21 14.99
CA GLU A 185 -30.99 -9.69 16.30
C GLU A 185 -31.23 -8.18 16.43
N ARG A 186 -31.15 -7.42 15.33
CA ARG A 186 -31.54 -6.00 15.31
C ARG A 186 -33.02 -5.83 15.68
N GLU A 187 -33.91 -6.65 15.11
CA GLU A 187 -35.34 -6.53 15.37
C GLU A 187 -35.71 -7.03 16.78
N LYS A 188 -35.06 -8.08 17.28
CA LYS A 188 -35.18 -8.51 18.68
C LYS A 188 -34.76 -7.40 19.65
N LEU A 189 -33.64 -6.73 19.39
CA LEU A 189 -33.20 -5.60 20.19
C LEU A 189 -34.23 -4.47 20.18
N ARG A 190 -34.78 -4.12 19.00
CA ARG A 190 -35.82 -3.10 18.87
C ARG A 190 -37.07 -3.45 19.69
N LEU A 191 -37.53 -4.70 19.61
CA LEU A 191 -38.67 -5.18 20.40
C LEU A 191 -38.38 -5.14 21.90
N ALA A 192 -37.18 -5.54 22.33
CA ALA A 192 -36.78 -5.49 23.73
C ALA A 192 -36.74 -4.04 24.25
N GLN A 193 -36.22 -3.10 23.47
CA GLN A 193 -36.20 -1.68 23.81
C GLN A 193 -37.62 -1.09 23.89
N LEU A 194 -38.51 -1.44 22.96
CA LEU A 194 -39.90 -1.00 22.99
C LEU A 194 -40.64 -1.56 24.21
N ARG A 195 -40.45 -2.85 24.53
CA ARG A 195 -41.01 -3.47 25.74
C ARG A 195 -40.50 -2.79 27.00
N HIS A 196 -39.20 -2.50 27.07
CA HIS A 196 -38.62 -1.80 28.20
C HIS A 196 -39.22 -0.39 28.37
N ARG A 197 -39.32 0.39 27.29
CA ARG A 197 -39.95 1.72 27.31
C ARG A 197 -41.41 1.66 27.71
N TYR A 198 -42.16 0.71 27.16
CA TYR A 198 -43.57 0.50 27.53
C TYR A 198 -43.70 0.19 29.02
N PHE A 199 -42.85 -0.69 29.55
CA PHE A 199 -42.81 -1.01 30.97
C PHE A 199 -42.45 0.20 31.83
N GLU A 200 -41.45 1.00 31.45
CA GLU A 200 -41.10 2.24 32.15
C GLU A 200 -42.27 3.23 32.19
N ILE A 201 -43.00 3.39 31.09
CA ILE A 201 -44.17 4.30 31.01
C ILE A 201 -45.29 3.83 31.94
N VAL A 202 -45.59 2.52 31.96
CA VAL A 202 -46.71 1.97 32.74
C VAL A 202 -46.35 1.85 34.23
N ALA A 203 -45.16 1.35 34.56
CA ALA A 203 -44.75 1.09 35.94
C ALA A 203 -44.16 2.32 36.64
N PHE A 204 -43.49 3.22 35.91
CA PHE A 204 -42.75 4.35 36.47
C PHE A 204 -43.00 5.69 35.74
N PRO A 205 -44.26 6.11 35.53
CA PRO A 205 -44.58 7.32 34.74
C PRO A 205 -43.95 8.61 35.32
N LEU A 206 -43.91 8.74 36.65
CA LEU A 206 -43.33 9.91 37.31
C LEU A 206 -41.81 10.01 37.11
N GLN A 207 -41.10 8.88 37.14
CA GLN A 207 -39.65 8.85 36.91
C GLN A 207 -39.28 9.25 35.48
N LEU A 208 -40.11 8.86 34.50
CA LEU A 208 -39.93 9.25 33.10
C LEU A 208 -40.03 10.78 32.93
N LEU A 209 -41.04 11.41 33.55
CA LEU A 209 -41.20 12.87 33.56
C LEU A 209 -40.06 13.56 34.30
N MET A 210 -39.65 13.03 35.46
CA MET A 210 -38.55 13.59 36.24
C MET A 210 -37.22 13.54 35.50
N ARG A 211 -36.90 12.46 34.78
CA ARG A 211 -35.69 12.37 33.95
C ARG A 211 -35.61 13.50 32.92
N GLN A 212 -36.73 13.82 32.26
CA GLN A 212 -36.78 14.92 31.29
C GLN A 212 -36.50 16.28 31.95
N VAL A 213 -37.07 16.52 33.13
CA VAL A 213 -36.82 17.75 33.90
C VAL A 213 -35.36 17.83 34.35
N ILE A 214 -34.79 16.74 34.87
CA ILE A 214 -33.38 16.69 35.32
C ILE A 214 -32.42 16.94 34.16
N ASP A 215 -32.62 16.31 33.00
CA ASP A 215 -31.81 16.54 31.79
C ASP A 215 -31.87 18.00 31.31
N THR A 216 -32.99 18.67 31.55
CA THR A 216 -33.18 20.09 31.19
C THR A 216 -32.45 21.01 32.17
N ILE A 217 -32.40 20.65 33.46
CA ILE A 217 -31.66 21.40 34.50
C ILE A 217 -30.14 21.20 34.38
N GLN A 218 -29.68 20.07 33.84
CA GLN A 218 -28.26 19.75 33.66
C GLN A 218 -27.62 20.34 32.40
N ARG A 219 -28.41 20.97 31.50
CA ARG A 219 -27.91 21.71 30.33
C ARG A 219 -27.85 23.20 30.62
#